data_AF-A0A952QR84-F1
#
_entry.id   AF-A0A952QR84-F1
#
_cell.length_a   1.000
_cell.length_b   1.000
_cell.length_c   1.000
_cell.angle_alpha   90.00
_cell.angle_beta   90.00
_cell.angle_gamma   90.00
#
_symmetry.space_group_name_H-M   'P 1'
#
loop_
_entity.id
_entity.type
_entity.pdbx_description
1 polymer ?
#
loop_
_entity_poly.entity_id
_entity_poly.type
_entity_poly.pdbx_seq_one_letter_code
_entity_poly.pdbx_strand_id
1 'polypeptide(L)'
;MTNISARMDYYRSIYHDEATSIHLATNWFAPERTDYHPPLYGYKTAIRAVDSGVVHLSNAHDSRMGNCVQAGGAALLALETIHELPSWRVLQDAGLREARATRIDIAIDLFDENLTGSKIVFQLDSGLANTRFRTWQEVKGGGGDNGYTLYLGSR
;
A
#
# COMPACT_ATOMS: atom_id res chain seq x y z
N MET A 1 6.56 -1.55 -27.88
CA MET A 1 5.53 -0.73 -27.22
C MET A 1 5.75 -0.86 -25.73
N THR A 2 6.20 0.19 -25.06
CA THR A 2 6.36 0.22 -23.59
C THR A 2 4.99 0.52 -22.99
N ASN A 3 4.35 -0.49 -22.39
CA ASN A 3 3.19 -0.25 -21.53
C ASN A 3 3.73 0.28 -20.20
N ILE A 4 3.29 1.48 -19.81
CA ILE A 4 3.57 2.09 -18.52
C ILE A 4 2.23 2.24 -17.81
N SER A 5 2.10 1.66 -16.62
CA SER A 5 0.95 1.86 -15.75
C SER A 5 1.40 2.38 -14.40
N ALA A 6 0.61 3.28 -13.82
CA ALA A 6 0.82 3.78 -12.46
C ALA A 6 -0.42 3.46 -11.62
N ARG A 7 -0.21 3.01 -10.38
CA ARG A 7 -1.28 2.61 -9.46
C ARG A 7 -0.89 2.85 -8.01
N MET A 8 -1.88 2.95 -7.13
CA MET A 8 -1.63 2.87 -5.70
C MET A 8 -1.32 1.42 -5.33
N ASP A 9 -0.24 1.20 -4.59
CA ASP A 9 0.23 -0.13 -4.18
C ASP A 9 0.24 -0.31 -2.66
N TYR A 10 0.00 0.77 -1.92
CA TYR A 10 -0.29 0.72 -0.49
C TYR A 10 -1.02 1.98 -0.06
N TYR A 11 -1.96 1.82 0.87
CA TYR A 11 -2.61 2.93 1.54
C TYR A 11 -2.81 2.62 3.03
N ARG A 12 -2.52 3.60 3.87
CA ARG A 12 -2.87 3.57 5.30
C ARG A 12 -3.29 4.95 5.77
N SER A 13 -4.42 5.01 6.48
CA SER A 13 -4.91 6.25 7.07
C SER A 13 -5.50 6.06 8.45
N ILE A 14 -5.61 7.18 9.18
CA ILE A 14 -6.23 7.28 10.49
C ILE A 14 -7.44 8.20 10.40
N TYR A 15 -8.53 7.81 11.03
CA TYR A 15 -9.75 8.62 11.15
C TYR A 15 -10.37 8.45 12.53
N HIS A 16 -11.17 9.42 12.95
CA HIS A 16 -11.80 9.44 14.28
C HIS A 16 -13.33 9.42 14.22
N ASP A 17 -13.88 9.53 13.02
CA ASP A 17 -15.31 9.62 12.81
C ASP A 17 -15.99 8.25 12.93
N GLU A 18 -17.00 8.17 13.80
CA GLU A 18 -17.77 6.96 14.07
C GLU A 18 -18.63 6.56 12.86
N ALA A 19 -19.20 7.53 12.15
CA ALA A 19 -20.00 7.27 10.94
C ALA A 19 -19.15 6.63 9.84
N THR A 20 -17.94 7.12 9.62
CA THR A 20 -16.93 6.53 8.73
C THR A 20 -16.58 5.12 9.19
N SER A 21 -16.36 4.89 10.49
CA SER A 21 -16.07 3.55 11.02
C SER A 21 -17.17 2.55 10.70
N ILE A 22 -18.43 2.92 10.89
CA ILE A 22 -19.58 2.07 10.60
C ILE A 22 -19.67 1.84 9.08
N HIS A 23 -19.64 2.91 8.29
CA HIS A 23 -19.74 2.85 6.83
C HIS A 23 -18.68 1.95 6.19
N LEU A 24 -17.44 2.04 6.66
CA LEU A 24 -16.34 1.20 6.20
C LEU A 24 -16.51 -0.26 6.61
N ALA A 25 -16.96 -0.50 7.84
CA ALA A 25 -17.19 -1.85 8.35
C ALA A 25 -18.40 -2.55 7.70
N THR A 26 -19.41 -1.80 7.22
CA THR A 26 -20.68 -2.38 6.75
C THR A 26 -20.95 -2.25 5.26
N ASN A 27 -20.28 -1.35 4.53
CA ASN A 27 -20.70 -1.05 3.15
C ASN A 27 -19.57 -1.10 2.12
N TRP A 28 -18.35 -0.67 2.45
CA TRP A 28 -17.38 -0.31 1.39
C TRP A 28 -16.28 -1.32 1.11
N PHE A 29 -15.82 -2.07 2.10
CA PHE A 29 -14.74 -3.04 1.87
C PHE A 29 -15.24 -4.44 1.47
N ALA A 30 -16.52 -4.54 1.07
CA ALA A 30 -17.28 -5.78 0.80
C ALA A 30 -17.40 -6.68 2.04
N PRO A 31 -18.31 -6.34 2.98
CA PRO A 31 -18.38 -6.99 4.28
C PRO A 31 -19.42 -8.12 4.34
N GLU A 32 -19.77 -8.75 3.20
CA GLU A 32 -20.54 -10.00 3.29
C GLU A 32 -19.81 -11.02 4.16
N ARG A 33 -18.47 -10.95 4.19
CA ARG A 33 -17.61 -11.77 5.05
C ARG A 33 -16.43 -10.95 5.58
N THR A 34 -16.28 -10.98 6.91
CA THR A 34 -15.06 -10.53 7.57
C THR A 34 -14.39 -11.72 8.26
N ASP A 35 -13.07 -11.68 8.38
CA ASP A 35 -12.33 -12.62 9.19
C ASP A 35 -11.35 -11.93 10.15
N TYR A 36 -10.84 -12.72 11.09
CA TYR A 36 -9.90 -12.24 12.10
C TYR A 36 -8.55 -11.90 11.45
N HIS A 37 -8.03 -10.72 11.78
CA HIS A 37 -6.65 -10.35 11.50
C HIS A 37 -5.93 -10.14 12.84
N PRO A 38 -4.65 -10.54 12.99
CA PRO A 38 -3.87 -10.18 14.16
C PRO A 38 -3.83 -8.66 14.36
N PRO A 39 -4.06 -8.13 15.57
CA PRO A 39 -3.94 -6.70 15.83
C PRO A 39 -2.52 -6.19 15.58
N LEU A 40 -2.41 -4.94 15.10
CA LEU A 40 -1.16 -4.28 14.74
C LEU A 40 -1.08 -2.92 15.41
N TYR A 41 0.13 -2.35 15.50
CA TYR A 41 0.38 -0.93 15.85
C TYR A 41 -0.25 -0.43 17.15
N GLY A 42 -0.58 -1.31 18.10
CA GLY A 42 -1.27 -0.92 19.35
C GLY A 42 -2.79 -0.78 19.24
N TYR A 43 -3.40 -1.37 18.21
CA TYR A 43 -4.85 -1.61 18.16
C TYR A 43 -5.17 -2.93 18.85
N LYS A 44 -6.34 -3.01 19.51
CA LYS A 44 -6.79 -4.24 20.19
C LYS A 44 -7.66 -5.12 19.29
N THR A 45 -8.23 -4.54 18.24
CA THR A 45 -9.12 -5.23 17.32
C THR A 45 -8.65 -4.98 15.89
N ALA A 46 -8.66 -6.05 15.09
CA ALA A 46 -8.36 -6.01 13.68
C ALA A 46 -9.27 -6.98 12.94
N ILE A 47 -10.00 -6.45 11.97
CA ILE A 47 -10.86 -7.22 11.08
C ILE A 47 -10.33 -7.05 9.66
N ARG A 48 -10.37 -8.12 8.88
CA ARG A 48 -10.07 -8.08 7.46
C ARG A 48 -11.34 -8.36 6.69
N ALA A 49 -11.64 -7.54 5.69
CA ALA A 49 -12.69 -7.84 4.74
C ALA A 49 -12.19 -8.94 3.80
N VAL A 50 -12.93 -10.05 3.70
CA VAL A 50 -12.44 -11.25 3.00
C VAL A 50 -12.28 -11.01 1.51
N ASP A 51 -13.21 -10.26 0.90
CA ASP A 51 -13.27 -10.09 -0.54
C ASP A 51 -12.22 -9.09 -1.04
N SER A 52 -11.95 -8.04 -0.26
CA SER A 52 -10.97 -7.02 -0.61
C SER A 52 -9.61 -7.20 0.06
N GLY A 53 -9.51 -7.94 1.16
CA GLY A 53 -8.29 -8.02 1.96
C GLY A 53 -7.93 -6.75 2.72
N VAL A 54 -8.78 -5.71 2.71
CA VAL A 54 -8.59 -4.47 3.47
C VAL A 54 -8.68 -4.78 4.96
N VAL A 55 -7.76 -4.20 5.74
CA VAL A 55 -7.70 -4.35 7.19
C VAL A 55 -8.20 -3.08 7.86
N HIS A 56 -9.20 -3.24 8.73
CA HIS A 56 -9.68 -2.20 9.63
C HIS A 56 -9.22 -2.52 11.06
N LEU A 57 -8.53 -1.55 11.67
CA LEU A 57 -7.99 -1.61 13.01
C LEU A 57 -8.74 -0.63 13.92
N SER A 58 -9.23 -1.12 15.05
CA SER A 58 -10.03 -0.34 16.01
C SER A 58 -9.66 -0.67 17.45
N ASN A 59 -10.28 0.03 18.40
CA ASN A 59 -10.03 -0.12 19.83
C ASN A 59 -8.55 0.08 20.17
N ALA A 60 -7.98 1.22 19.75
CA ALA A 60 -6.60 1.55 20.06
C ALA A 60 -6.32 1.63 21.56
N HIS A 61 -5.05 1.42 21.94
CA HIS A 61 -4.60 1.62 23.33
C HIS A 61 -4.70 3.09 23.80
N ASP A 62 -4.66 4.05 22.87
CA ASP A 62 -4.82 5.48 23.13
C ASP A 62 -5.93 6.04 22.24
N SER A 63 -6.87 6.80 22.82
CA SER A 63 -8.01 7.38 22.10
C SER A 63 -7.60 8.36 21.00
N ARG A 64 -6.41 8.95 21.09
CA ARG A 64 -5.85 9.86 20.07
C ARG A 64 -5.37 9.13 18.81
N MET A 65 -5.29 7.80 18.83
CA MET A 65 -4.92 7.00 17.66
C MET A 65 -6.08 6.79 16.68
N GLY A 66 -7.32 7.05 17.11
CA GLY A 66 -8.51 6.85 16.28
C GLY A 66 -8.67 5.40 15.82
N ASN A 67 -9.27 5.23 14.65
CA ASN A 67 -9.33 3.99 13.89
C ASN A 67 -8.37 4.07 12.70
N CYS A 68 -7.91 2.91 12.22
CA CYS A 68 -6.97 2.85 11.10
C CYS A 68 -7.49 1.89 10.03
N VAL A 69 -7.32 2.29 8.77
CA VAL A 69 -7.49 1.41 7.62
C VAL A 69 -6.16 1.22 6.93
N GLN A 70 -5.91 -0.02 6.50
CA GLN A 70 -4.73 -0.40 5.75
C GLN A 70 -5.13 -1.30 4.57
N ALA A 71 -4.63 -0.97 3.38
CA ALA A 71 -4.81 -1.75 2.16
C ALA A 71 -3.44 -1.88 1.45
N GLY A 72 -2.98 -3.11 1.23
CA GLY A 72 -1.82 -3.38 0.36
C GLY A 72 -2.23 -3.42 -1.12
N GLY A 73 -1.26 -3.59 -2.02
CA GLY A 73 -1.48 -3.53 -3.46
C GLY A 73 -2.55 -4.50 -3.96
N ALA A 74 -2.50 -5.76 -3.49
CA ALA A 74 -3.51 -6.75 -3.81
C ALA A 74 -4.93 -6.33 -3.34
N ALA A 75 -5.01 -5.67 -2.19
CA ALA A 75 -6.30 -5.22 -1.65
C ALA A 75 -6.85 -4.02 -2.42
N LEU A 76 -5.99 -3.09 -2.82
CA LEU A 76 -6.36 -1.95 -3.66
C LEU A 76 -6.85 -2.41 -5.04
N LEU A 77 -6.18 -3.41 -5.63
CA LEU A 77 -6.62 -4.01 -6.89
C LEU A 77 -7.96 -4.75 -6.77
N ALA A 78 -8.19 -5.44 -5.65
CA ALA A 78 -9.47 -6.08 -5.38
C ALA A 78 -10.60 -5.04 -5.26
N LEU A 79 -10.35 -3.93 -4.55
CA LEU A 79 -11.31 -2.82 -4.50
C LEU A 79 -11.60 -2.22 -5.87
N GLU A 80 -10.58 -2.08 -6.73
CA GLU A 80 -10.76 -1.59 -8.09
C GLU A 80 -11.68 -2.49 -8.92
N THR A 81 -11.55 -3.80 -8.72
CA THR A 81 -12.39 -4.80 -9.39
C THR A 81 -13.81 -4.80 -8.86
N ILE A 82 -13.99 -4.75 -7.54
CA ILE A 82 -15.31 -4.79 -6.88
C ILE A 82 -16.15 -3.56 -7.21
N HIS A 83 -15.51 -2.38 -7.23
CA HIS A 83 -16.21 -1.11 -7.40
C HIS A 83 -16.14 -0.56 -8.82
N GLU A 84 -15.43 -1.24 -9.73
CA GLU A 84 -15.20 -0.79 -11.12
C GLU A 84 -14.66 0.64 -11.20
N LEU A 85 -13.83 1.05 -10.22
CA LEU A 85 -13.31 2.39 -10.05
C LEU A 85 -11.85 2.34 -9.62
N PRO A 86 -10.99 3.31 -10.00
CA PRO A 86 -9.62 3.40 -9.48
C PRO A 86 -9.60 3.44 -7.94
N SER A 87 -8.60 2.81 -7.32
CA SER A 87 -8.52 2.64 -5.87
C SER A 87 -8.56 3.96 -5.09
N TRP A 88 -7.94 5.02 -5.59
CA TRP A 88 -8.01 6.34 -4.96
C TRP A 88 -9.45 6.89 -4.89
N ARG A 89 -10.27 6.59 -5.91
CA ARG A 89 -11.65 7.04 -5.98
C ARG A 89 -12.53 6.23 -5.04
N VAL A 90 -12.30 4.92 -5.00
CA VAL A 90 -12.90 4.02 -4.02
C VAL A 90 -12.66 4.54 -2.60
N LEU A 91 -11.41 4.85 -2.25
CA LEU A 91 -11.08 5.36 -0.91
C LEU A 91 -11.75 6.71 -0.62
N GLN A 92 -11.85 7.59 -1.61
CA GLN A 92 -12.55 8.87 -1.47
C GLN A 92 -14.03 8.67 -1.17
N ASP A 93 -14.71 7.83 -1.95
CA ASP A 93 -16.14 7.56 -1.83
C ASP A 93 -16.47 6.72 -0.57
N ALA A 94 -15.49 6.00 -0.04
CA ALA A 94 -15.53 5.33 1.27
C ALA A 94 -15.43 6.31 2.46
N GLY A 95 -15.31 7.63 2.22
CA GLY A 95 -15.23 8.65 3.27
C GLY A 95 -13.81 8.91 3.81
N LEU A 96 -12.78 8.29 3.22
CA LEU A 96 -11.39 8.45 3.66
C LEU A 96 -10.72 9.72 3.13
N ARG A 97 -11.46 10.59 2.44
CA ARG A 97 -10.97 11.91 2.01
C ARG A 97 -10.52 12.78 3.18
N GLU A 98 -11.27 12.74 4.28
CA GLU A 98 -11.00 13.53 5.49
C GLU A 98 -10.10 12.76 6.47
N ALA A 99 -9.74 11.51 6.15
CA ALA A 99 -8.82 10.73 6.95
C ALA A 99 -7.39 11.23 6.77
N ARG A 100 -6.61 11.19 7.85
CA ARG A 100 -5.19 11.50 7.79
C ARG A 100 -4.44 10.33 7.16
N ALA A 101 -4.02 10.47 5.91
CA ALA A 101 -3.11 9.52 5.28
C ALA A 101 -1.77 9.47 6.03
N THR A 102 -1.32 8.27 6.41
CA THR A 102 -0.04 8.03 7.11
C THR A 102 0.97 7.28 6.24
N ARG A 103 0.50 6.60 5.19
CA ARG A 103 1.35 6.00 4.16
C ARG A 103 0.58 5.87 2.86
N ILE A 104 1.22 6.25 1.76
CA ILE A 104 0.75 6.03 0.40
C ILE A 104 1.95 5.55 -0.40
N ASP A 105 1.86 4.38 -1.01
CA ASP A 105 2.86 3.89 -1.94
C ASP A 105 2.25 3.91 -3.35
N ILE A 106 2.98 4.49 -4.31
CA ILE A 106 2.60 4.51 -5.72
C ILE A 106 3.58 3.62 -6.47
N ALA A 107 3.08 2.62 -7.17
CA ALA A 107 3.86 1.76 -8.03
C ALA A 107 3.73 2.20 -9.49
N ILE A 108 4.82 2.08 -10.23
CA ILE A 108 4.86 2.25 -11.68
C ILE A 108 5.35 0.92 -12.25
N ASP A 109 4.49 0.25 -13.01
CA ASP A 109 4.87 -0.94 -13.75
C ASP A 109 5.44 -0.47 -15.10
N LEU A 110 6.69 -0.85 -15.35
CA LEU A 110 7.41 -0.53 -16.59
C LEU A 110 7.90 -1.83 -17.22
N PHE A 111 7.52 -2.06 -18.47
CA PHE A 111 8.00 -3.18 -19.27
C PHE A 111 9.08 -2.69 -20.25
N ASP A 112 10.32 -2.56 -19.75
CA ASP A 112 11.49 -2.16 -20.54
C ASP A 112 12.64 -3.16 -20.33
N GLU A 113 12.99 -3.91 -21.38
CA GLU A 113 14.09 -4.88 -21.38
C GLU A 113 15.47 -4.22 -21.19
N ASN A 114 15.58 -2.92 -21.43
CA ASN A 114 16.83 -2.18 -21.23
C ASN A 114 17.02 -1.74 -19.78
N LEU A 115 15.96 -1.71 -18.97
CA LEU A 115 16.01 -1.29 -17.58
C LEU A 115 16.08 -2.51 -16.64
N THR A 116 17.30 -2.99 -16.38
CA THR A 116 17.55 -4.07 -15.42
C THR A 116 18.04 -3.51 -14.07
N GLY A 117 17.75 -4.22 -12.98
CA GLY A 117 18.25 -3.83 -11.65
C GLY A 117 19.77 -3.72 -11.59
N SER A 118 20.49 -4.66 -12.22
CA SER A 118 21.95 -4.66 -12.34
C SER A 118 22.49 -3.39 -13.01
N LYS A 119 21.85 -2.91 -14.08
CA LYS A 119 22.23 -1.65 -14.75
C LYS A 119 21.97 -0.44 -13.87
N ILE A 120 20.86 -0.39 -13.14
CA ILE A 120 20.56 0.73 -12.22
C ILE A 120 21.62 0.81 -11.12
N VAL A 121 21.95 -0.33 -10.50
CA VAL A 121 22.97 -0.40 -9.44
C VAL A 121 24.34 0.04 -9.98
N PHE A 122 24.75 -0.45 -11.15
CA PHE A 122 26.00 -0.02 -11.78
C PHE A 122 26.07 1.50 -11.98
N GLN A 123 24.97 2.13 -12.43
CA GLN A 123 24.91 3.58 -12.63
C GLN A 123 25.04 4.35 -11.31
N LEU A 124 24.46 3.84 -10.21
CA LEU A 124 24.57 4.45 -8.88
C LEU A 124 25.99 4.29 -8.31
N ASP A 125 26.54 3.08 -8.35
CA ASP A 125 27.87 2.78 -7.80
C ASP A 125 29.00 3.48 -8.58
N SER A 126 28.83 3.66 -9.89
CA SER A 126 29.81 4.35 -10.75
C SER A 126 29.70 5.87 -10.69
N GLY A 127 28.72 6.43 -9.94
CA GLY A 127 28.49 7.87 -9.86
C GLY A 127 27.95 8.49 -11.16
N LEU A 128 27.45 7.68 -12.10
CA LEU A 128 26.86 8.14 -13.36
C LEU A 128 25.41 8.62 -13.16
N ALA A 129 24.71 8.09 -12.15
CA ALA A 129 23.38 8.53 -11.75
C ALA A 129 23.45 9.57 -10.62
N ASN A 130 22.76 10.70 -10.80
CA ASN A 130 22.56 11.68 -9.74
C ASN A 130 21.39 11.25 -8.85
N THR A 131 21.62 11.13 -7.54
CA THR A 131 20.59 10.78 -6.56
C THR A 131 20.66 11.68 -5.33
N ARG A 132 19.50 11.94 -4.71
CA ARG A 132 19.44 12.63 -3.41
C ARG A 132 19.64 11.68 -2.23
N PHE A 133 19.52 10.38 -2.46
CA PHE A 133 19.67 9.36 -1.42
C PHE A 133 21.15 9.08 -1.17
N ARG A 134 21.54 9.08 0.10
CA ARG A 134 22.92 8.81 0.53
C ARG A 134 23.25 7.34 0.68
N THR A 135 22.21 6.50 0.77
CA THR A 135 22.32 5.07 0.99
C THR A 135 21.32 4.33 0.12
N TRP A 136 21.75 3.19 -0.40
CA TRP A 136 20.89 2.20 -1.04
C TRP A 136 21.24 0.80 -0.56
N GLN A 137 20.26 -0.09 -0.62
CA GLN A 137 20.41 -1.50 -0.31
C GLN A 137 19.98 -2.33 -1.50
N GLU A 138 20.89 -3.16 -1.98
CA GLU A 138 20.64 -4.17 -3.00
C GLU A 138 20.28 -5.51 -2.34
N VAL A 139 19.27 -6.19 -2.88
CA VAL A 139 18.90 -7.57 -2.53
C VAL A 139 18.80 -8.37 -3.81
N LYS A 140 19.58 -9.46 -3.91
CA LYS A 140 19.62 -10.37 -5.07
C LYS A 140 18.94 -11.70 -4.75
N GLY A 141 18.07 -12.17 -5.64
CA GLY A 141 17.44 -13.48 -5.55
C GLY A 141 18.29 -14.57 -6.21
N GLY A 142 19.12 -15.29 -5.45
CA GLY A 142 19.93 -16.41 -5.97
C GLY A 142 20.96 -15.99 -7.03
N GLY A 143 21.70 -16.97 -7.59
CA GLY A 143 22.76 -16.69 -8.57
C GLY A 143 22.23 -16.12 -9.90
N GLY A 144 22.81 -15.00 -10.34
CA GLY A 144 22.52 -14.34 -11.62
C GLY A 144 21.54 -13.16 -11.53
N ASP A 145 21.02 -12.73 -12.68
CA ASP A 145 20.07 -11.60 -12.80
C ASP A 145 18.59 -11.98 -12.55
N ASN A 146 18.35 -13.13 -11.90
CA ASN A 146 17.02 -13.75 -11.75
C ASN A 146 16.10 -13.08 -10.70
N GLY A 147 16.49 -11.91 -10.20
CA GLY A 147 15.69 -11.10 -9.29
C GLY A 147 16.55 -10.06 -8.60
N TYR A 148 16.28 -8.78 -8.89
CA TYR A 148 16.89 -7.66 -8.19
C TYR A 148 15.85 -6.84 -7.45
N THR A 149 16.19 -6.42 -6.25
CA THR A 149 15.46 -5.37 -5.55
C THR A 149 16.44 -4.33 -5.04
N LEU A 150 16.14 -3.07 -5.32
CA LEU A 150 16.92 -1.93 -4.88
C LEU A 150 16.05 -1.03 -4.00
N TYR A 151 16.51 -0.76 -2.79
CA TYR A 151 15.89 0.17 -1.87
C TYR A 151 16.77 1.41 -1.75
N LEU A 152 16.21 2.60 -1.93
CA LEU A 152 16.93 3.86 -1.72
C LEU A 152 16.36 4.56 -0.46
N GLY A 153 17.25 5.07 0.40
CA GLY A 153 16.86 5.71 1.67
C GLY A 153 16.67 4.76 2.85
N SER A 154 15.97 5.21 3.88
CA SER A 154 15.65 4.46 5.10
C SER A 154 14.20 3.98 5.09
N ARG A 155 13.94 2.81 5.69
CA ARG A 155 12.59 2.27 5.92
C ARG A 155 11.93 2.86 7.17
#